data_AF-A0A1X3D456-F1
#
_entry.id   AF-A0A1X3D456-F1
#
_cell.length_a   1.000
_cell.length_b   1.000
_cell.length_c   1.000
_cell.angle_alpha   90.00
_cell.angle_beta   90.00
_cell.angle_gamma   90.00
#
_symmetry.space_group_name_H-M   'P 1'
#
loop_
_entity.id
_entity.type
_entity.pdbx_description
1 polymer ?
#
loop_
_entity_poly.entity_id
_entity_poly.type
_entity_poly.pdbx_seq_one_letter_code
_entity_poly.pdbx_strand_id
1 'polypeptide(L)' 'MPHFALLDDAAANRAQLYQTHTGSRFFTADDIDGLDAALREGWQQGWHAVLFADYEFGLPLLNLPAQ' A
#
# COMPACT_ATOMS: atom_id res chain seq x y z
N MET A 1 -13.99 6.09 -13.94
CA MET A 1 -14.10 4.65 -13.62
C MET A 1 -13.97 4.52 -12.12
N PRO A 2 -14.83 3.76 -11.41
CA PRO A 2 -14.61 3.54 -9.98
C PRO A 2 -13.27 2.83 -9.79
N HIS A 3 -12.46 3.31 -8.84
CA HIS A 3 -11.18 2.69 -8.50
C HIS A 3 -11.45 1.26 -8.03
N PHE A 4 -10.78 0.29 -8.63
CA PHE A 4 -10.83 -1.10 -8.18
C PHE A 4 -9.42 -1.66 -8.06
N ALA A 5 -9.26 -2.62 -7.16
CA ALA A 5 -8.06 -3.42 -7.01
C ALA A 5 -8.45 -4.91 -7.03
N LEU A 6 -7.74 -5.70 -7.82
CA LEU A 6 -7.82 -7.15 -7.77
C LEU A 6 -6.55 -7.64 -7.10
N LEU A 7 -6.67 -8.22 -5.91
CA LEU A 7 -5.54 -8.72 -5.14
C LEU A 7 -5.58 -10.25 -5.09
N ASP A 8 -4.44 -10.88 -5.31
CA ASP A 8 -4.31 -12.32 -5.17
C ASP A 8 -4.25 -12.70 -3.68
N ASP A 9 -5.13 -13.62 -3.29
CA ASP A 9 -5.08 -14.34 -2.03
C ASP A 9 -4.49 -15.72 -2.31
N ALA A 10 -3.15 -15.77 -2.31
CA ALA A 10 -2.40 -17.01 -2.55
C ALA A 10 -2.70 -18.09 -1.51
N ALA A 11 -3.06 -17.71 -0.28
CA ALA A 11 -3.39 -18.65 0.79
C ALA A 11 -4.74 -19.34 0.52
N ALA A 12 -5.71 -18.62 -0.04
CA ALA A 12 -7.01 -19.16 -0.40
C ALA A 12 -7.13 -19.58 -1.88
N ASN A 13 -6.04 -19.48 -2.65
CA ASN A 13 -5.98 -19.79 -4.08
C ASN A 13 -7.11 -19.11 -4.89
N ARG A 14 -7.34 -17.81 -4.62
CA ARG A 14 -8.36 -16.99 -5.31
C ARG A 14 -7.87 -15.56 -5.47
N ALA A 15 -8.50 -14.82 -6.37
CA ALA A 15 -8.37 -13.36 -6.41
C ALA A 15 -9.57 -12.71 -5.72
N GLN A 16 -9.35 -11.59 -5.05
CA GLN A 16 -10.40 -10.80 -4.41
C GLN A 16 -10.49 -9.41 -5.03
N LEU A 17 -11.70 -9.05 -5.45
CA LEU A 17 -12.00 -7.77 -6.05
C LEU A 17 -12.46 -6.76 -4.99
N TYR A 18 -11.77 -5.63 -4.90
CA TYR A 18 -12.08 -4.50 -4.04
C TYR A 18 -12.54 -3.32 -4.90
N GLN A 19 -13.73 -2.78 -4.64
CA GLN A 19 -14.32 -1.69 -5.44
C GLN A 19 -14.74 -0.48 -4.61
N THR A 20 -14.66 -0.58 -3.28
CA THR A 20 -15.04 0.49 -2.35
C THR A 20 -13.78 1.17 -1.85
N HIS A 21 -13.38 2.23 -2.55
CA HIS A 21 -12.30 3.09 -2.09
C HIS A 21 -12.71 3.76 -0.76
N THR A 22 -11.85 3.64 0.24
CA THR A 22 -12.11 4.18 1.59
C THR A 22 -11.30 5.45 1.88
N GLY A 23 -10.10 5.58 1.31
CA GLY A 23 -9.25 6.74 1.50
C GLY A 23 -7.89 6.61 0.80
N SER A 24 -7.17 7.72 0.73
CA SER A 24 -5.82 7.79 0.18
C SER A 24 -4.92 8.59 1.11
N ARG A 25 -3.65 8.19 1.21
CA ARG A 25 -2.62 8.91 1.98
C ARG A 25 -1.35 8.97 1.15
N PHE A 26 -0.68 10.11 1.19
CA PHE A 26 0.57 10.34 0.48
C PHE A 26 1.70 10.45 1.50
N PHE A 27 2.85 9.91 1.13
CA PHE A 27 4.07 9.95 1.91
C PHE A 27 5.17 10.57 1.05
N THR A 28 5.93 11.49 1.63
CA THR A 28 7.21 11.90 1.06
C THR A 28 8.31 10.93 1.52
N ALA A 29 9.52 11.07 0.98
CA ALA A 29 10.66 10.29 1.45
C ALA A 29 10.95 10.53 2.95
N ASP A 30 10.74 11.77 3.43
CA ASP A 30 10.98 12.13 4.83
C ASP A 30 9.91 11.55 5.78
N ASP A 31 8.72 11.20 5.26
CA ASP A 31 7.60 10.67 6.04
C ASP A 31 7.53 9.14 6.03
N ILE A 32 8.48 8.46 5.36
CA ILE A 32 8.36 7.03 5.05
C ILE A 32 8.31 6.14 6.30
N ASP A 33 8.96 6.56 7.39
CA ASP A 33 8.92 5.88 8.68
C ASP A 33 7.50 5.81 9.27
N GLY A 34 6.60 6.70 8.85
CA GLY A 34 5.19 6.70 9.24
C GLY A 34 4.31 5.72 8.46
N LEU A 35 4.81 5.13 7.37
CA LEU A 35 4.03 4.23 6.52
C LEU A 35 3.55 2.99 7.27
N ASP A 36 4.44 2.37 8.04
CA ASP A 36 4.15 1.14 8.79
C ASP A 36 3.04 1.34 9.81
N ALA A 37 3.03 2.49 10.49
CA ALA A 37 1.99 2.85 11.44
C ALA A 37 0.63 3.01 10.75
N ALA A 38 0.60 3.69 9.60
CA ALA A 38 -0.63 3.90 8.83
C ALA A 38 -1.20 2.58 8.27
N LEU A 39 -0.34 1.69 7.76
CA LEU A 39 -0.76 0.38 7.29
C LEU A 39 -1.36 -0.46 8.42
N ARG A 40 -0.72 -0.47 9.59
CA ARG A 40 -1.20 -1.20 10.76
C ARG A 40 -2.57 -0.71 11.23
N GLU A 41 -2.77 0.60 11.27
CA GLU A 41 -4.06 1.21 11.61
C GLU A 41 -5.17 0.78 10.62
N GLY A 42 -4.87 0.76 9.32
CA GLY A 42 -5.81 0.29 8.29
C GLY A 42 -6.12 -1.20 8.43
N TRP A 43 -5.12 -2.04 8.67
CA TRP A 43 -5.32 -3.48 8.83
C TRP A 43 -6.15 -3.84 10.07
N GLN A 44 -6.03 -3.08 11.16
CA GLN A 44 -6.91 -3.24 12.33
C GLN A 44 -8.38 -2.97 12.01
N GLN A 45 -8.66 -2.17 10.98
CA GLN A 45 -10.01 -1.87 10.47
C GLN A 45 -10.45 -2.86 9.39
N GLY A 46 -9.64 -3.86 9.06
CA GLY A 46 -9.90 -4.81 7.98
C GLY A 46 -9.73 -4.22 6.57
N TRP A 47 -9.01 -3.11 6.45
CA TRP A 47 -8.73 -2.50 5.15
C TRP A 47 -7.56 -3.16 4.45
N HIS A 48 -7.54 -3.07 3.12
CA HIS A 48 -6.44 -3.49 2.28
C HIS A 48 -5.85 -2.26 1.58
N ALA A 49 -4.53 -2.23 1.43
CA ALA A 49 -3.82 -1.10 0.85
C ALA A 49 -3.25 -1.48 -0.53
N VAL A 50 -3.27 -0.51 -1.44
CA VAL A 50 -2.53 -0.55 -2.71
C VAL A 50 -1.55 0.61 -2.67
N LEU A 51 -0.27 0.31 -2.88
CA LEU A 51 0.79 1.30 -2.88
C LEU A 51 1.10 1.71 -4.32
N PHE A 52 1.08 3.01 -4.58
CA PHE A 52 1.58 3.62 -5.80
C PHE A 52 2.84 4.39 -5.43
N ALA A 53 3.95 4.01 -6.01
CA ALA A 53 5.23 4.62 -5.74
C ALA A 53 6.03 4.70 -7.04
N ASP A 54 6.74 5.80 -7.25
CA ASP A 54 7.70 5.90 -8.35
C ASP A 54 8.77 4.83 -8.15
N TYR A 55 9.33 4.33 -9.25
CA TYR A 55 10.35 3.28 -9.18
C TYR A 55 11.54 3.68 -8.29
N GLU A 56 11.93 4.95 -8.34
CA GLU A 56 13.01 5.54 -7.52
C GLU A 56 12.69 5.51 -6.02
N PHE A 57 11.41 5.50 -5.66
CA PHE A 57 10.94 5.37 -4.27
C PHE A 57 11.16 3.96 -3.70
N GLY A 58 11.53 2.99 -4.54
CA GLY A 58 11.92 1.66 -4.10
C GLY A 58 13.16 1.64 -3.20
N LEU A 59 14.08 2.60 -3.36
CA LEU A 59 15.30 2.66 -2.54
C LEU A 59 14.99 2.97 -1.06
N PRO A 60 14.24 4.04 -0.72
CA PRO A 60 13.77 4.26 0.66
C PRO A 60 12.96 3.09 1.23
N LEU A 61 12.06 2.47 0.46
CA LEU A 61 11.25 1.33 0.92
C LEU A 61 12.08 0.11 1.31
N LEU A 62 13.20 -0.10 0.62
CA LEU A 62 14.13 -1.19 0.90
C LEU A 62 15.23 -0.81 1.90
N ASN A 63 15.20 0.41 2.45
CA ASN A 63 16.27 0.99 3.27
C ASN A 63 17.64 0.95 2.57
N LEU A 64 17.67 1.21 1.26
CA LEU A 64 18.89 1.25 0.46
C LEU A 64 19.35 2.71 0.27
N PRO A 65 20.68 2.96 0.17
CA PRO A 65 21.19 4.30 -0.09
C PRO A 65 20.76 4.81 -1.46
N ALA A 66 20.50 6.12 -1.56
CA ALA A 66 20.35 6.80 -2.84
C ALA A 66 21.68 6.72 -3.63
N GLN A 67 21.58 6.53 -4.95
CA GLN A 67 22.73 6.39 -5.85
C GLN A 67 23.30 7.73 -6.28
#